data_AF-A0A5C9EVT5-F1
#
_entry.id   AF-A0A5C9EVT5-F1
#
_cell.length_a   1.000
_cell.length_b   1.000
_cell.length_c   1.000
_cell.angle_alpha   90.00
_cell.angle_beta   90.00
_cell.angle_gamma   90.00
#
_symmetry.space_group_name_H-M   'P 1'
#
loop_
_entity.id
_entity.type
_entity.pdbx_description
1 polymer ?
#
loop_
_entity_poly.entity_id
_entity_poly.type
_entity_poly.pdbx_seq_one_letter_code
_entity_poly.pdbx_strand_id
1 'polypeptide(L)'
;MNEFSILMNLLSNRISKNQIGATKQELMEALNLRKDKDAYYFQELLSQLSNYIEPLGLYVRFNPVDHHWFISHDFKTSNLLSANPFQDKPKLAATLFCVLVACLKSSGSAKVKDIKELRKKKGVLRDLKKLEEEGYILLDDEEKQVILTPLIGYQLDIQKLFVKLSLKLKEEKE
;
A
#
# COMPACT_ATOMS: atom_id res chain seq x y z
N MET A 1 -15.14 -8.14 25.26
CA MET A 1 -14.83 -8.34 23.82
C MET A 1 -13.46 -9.02 23.78
N ASN A 2 -13.27 -10.11 23.04
CA ASN A 2 -11.98 -10.81 22.92
C ASN A 2 -10.99 -9.92 22.13
N GLU A 3 -9.69 -9.97 22.44
CA GLU A 3 -8.61 -9.30 21.71
C GLU A 3 -8.66 -9.60 20.20
N PHE A 4 -8.96 -10.84 19.83
CA PHE A 4 -9.11 -11.20 18.41
C PHE A 4 -10.33 -10.53 17.78
N SER A 5 -11.43 -10.38 18.51
CA SER A 5 -12.60 -9.65 18.01
C SER A 5 -12.30 -8.15 17.84
N ILE A 6 -11.52 -7.57 18.75
CA ILE A 6 -11.04 -6.17 18.65
C ILE A 6 -10.18 -6.01 17.39
N LEU A 7 -9.17 -6.88 17.23
CA LEU A 7 -8.27 -6.85 16.08
C LEU A 7 -9.01 -7.08 14.77
N MET A 8 -9.87 -8.10 14.69
CA MET A 8 -10.68 -8.37 13.50
C MET A 8 -11.52 -7.16 13.10
N ASN A 9 -12.18 -6.52 14.07
CA ASN A 9 -12.98 -5.32 13.82
C ASN A 9 -12.12 -4.15 13.31
N LEU A 10 -11.01 -3.84 13.99
CA LEU A 10 -10.16 -2.71 13.63
C LEU A 10 -9.44 -2.91 12.29
N LEU A 11 -8.88 -4.10 12.05
CA LEU A 11 -8.10 -4.40 10.85
C LEU A 11 -8.98 -4.57 9.59
N SER A 12 -10.27 -4.86 9.73
CA SER A 12 -11.20 -4.95 8.60
C SER A 12 -11.97 -3.65 8.34
N ASN A 13 -11.89 -2.67 9.24
CA ASN A 13 -12.66 -1.44 9.13
C ASN A 13 -12.19 -0.56 7.97
N ARG A 14 -13.12 -0.06 7.17
CA ARG A 14 -12.83 0.96 6.13
C ARG A 14 -13.05 2.35 6.71
N ILE A 15 -11.95 3.04 7.00
CA ILE A 15 -11.98 4.42 7.53
C ILE A 15 -12.41 5.39 6.44
N SER A 16 -11.93 5.20 5.21
CA SER A 16 -12.29 6.03 4.07
C SER A 16 -12.24 5.23 2.77
N LYS A 17 -12.50 5.88 1.62
CA LYS A 17 -12.38 5.26 0.29
C LYS A 17 -10.98 4.66 0.06
N ASN A 18 -9.95 5.26 0.66
CA ASN A 18 -8.54 4.96 0.37
C ASN A 18 -7.77 4.42 1.58
N GLN A 19 -8.44 4.16 2.72
CA GLN A 19 -7.80 3.78 3.98
C GLN A 19 -8.58 2.68 4.69
N ILE A 20 -7.86 1.65 5.14
CA ILE A 20 -8.41 0.43 5.74
C ILE A 20 -7.55 0.07 6.94
N GLY A 21 -8.18 -0.44 7.99
CA GLY A 21 -7.47 -0.99 9.13
C GLY A 21 -7.13 0.05 10.18
N ALA A 22 -6.04 -0.15 10.90
CA ALA A 22 -5.64 0.71 12.00
C ALA A 22 -4.12 0.77 12.17
N THR A 23 -3.63 1.89 12.69
CA THR A 23 -2.22 2.07 13.07
C THR A 23 -1.86 1.20 14.27
N LYS A 24 -0.56 0.96 14.46
CA LYS A 24 -0.06 0.29 15.68
C LYS A 24 -0.53 1.00 16.95
N GLN A 25 -0.59 2.33 16.95
CA GLN A 25 -1.01 3.09 18.13
C GLN A 25 -2.47 2.82 18.47
N GLU A 26 -3.38 2.94 17.50
CA GLU A 26 -4.80 2.71 17.71
C GLU A 26 -5.08 1.27 18.17
N LEU A 27 -4.37 0.29 17.60
CA LEU A 27 -4.49 -1.11 18.01
C LEU A 27 -4.03 -1.32 19.45
N MET A 28 -2.89 -0.74 19.84
CA MET A 28 -2.38 -0.86 21.20
C MET A 28 -3.31 -0.17 22.21
N GLU A 29 -3.82 1.01 21.87
CA GLU A 29 -4.79 1.73 22.70
C GLU A 29 -6.09 0.92 22.89
N ALA A 30 -6.64 0.35 21.81
CA ALA A 30 -7.86 -0.45 21.87
C ALA A 30 -7.69 -1.77 22.64
N LEU A 31 -6.47 -2.33 22.66
CA LEU A 31 -6.11 -3.51 23.44
C LEU A 31 -5.65 -3.17 24.87
N ASN A 32 -5.62 -1.88 25.24
CA ASN A 32 -5.12 -1.40 26.52
C ASN A 32 -3.65 -1.84 26.81
N LEU A 33 -2.82 -1.86 25.76
CA LEU A 33 -1.41 -2.24 25.81
C LEU A 33 -0.50 -1.01 25.88
N ARG A 34 0.62 -1.14 26.60
CA ARG A 34 1.64 -0.09 26.72
C ARG A 34 2.73 -0.27 25.67
N LYS A 35 3.03 0.80 24.94
CA LYS A 35 3.96 0.84 23.79
C LYS A 35 5.36 0.29 24.12
N ASP A 36 5.85 0.50 25.33
CA ASP A 36 7.19 0.18 25.81
C ASP A 36 7.33 -1.26 26.33
N LYS A 37 6.28 -1.80 26.96
CA LYS A 37 6.34 -3.09 27.66
C LYS A 37 5.72 -4.24 26.88
N ASP A 38 4.69 -3.93 26.09
CA ASP A 38 3.82 -4.95 25.50
C ASP A 38 4.07 -5.11 23.99
N ALA A 39 5.19 -4.60 23.48
CA ALA A 39 5.54 -4.67 22.07
C ALA A 39 5.69 -6.11 21.56
N TYR A 40 6.28 -6.99 22.38
CA TYR A 40 6.40 -8.42 22.06
C TYR A 40 5.03 -9.10 22.01
N TYR A 41 4.22 -8.88 23.06
CA TYR A 41 2.87 -9.43 23.13
C TYR A 41 1.98 -8.97 21.96
N PHE A 42 2.08 -7.70 21.56
CA PHE A 42 1.39 -7.19 20.37
C PHE A 42 1.78 -7.95 19.09
N GLN A 43 3.06 -8.23 18.88
CA GLN A 43 3.53 -9.01 17.73
C GLN A 43 3.04 -10.46 17.79
N GLU A 44 3.03 -11.04 18.98
CA GLU A 44 2.49 -12.38 19.21
C GLU A 44 0.99 -12.44 18.86
N LEU A 45 0.19 -11.48 19.36
CA LEU A 45 -1.23 -11.38 19.03
C LEU A 45 -1.50 -11.26 17.54
N LEU A 46 -0.76 -10.40 16.83
CA LEU A 46 -0.89 -10.27 15.37
C LEU A 46 -0.52 -11.58 14.65
N SER A 47 0.52 -12.27 15.11
CA SER A 47 0.96 -13.53 14.52
C SER A 47 -0.07 -14.64 14.75
N GLN A 48 -0.61 -14.74 15.96
CA GLN A 48 -1.66 -15.70 16.29
C GLN A 48 -2.94 -15.42 15.50
N LEU A 49 -3.35 -14.15 15.37
CA LEU A 49 -4.48 -13.77 14.54
C LEU A 49 -4.26 -14.14 13.08
N SER A 50 -3.08 -13.85 12.52
CA SER A 50 -2.74 -14.19 11.14
C SER A 50 -2.87 -15.69 10.89
N ASN A 51 -2.34 -16.53 11.78
CA ASN A 51 -2.45 -17.98 11.69
C ASN A 51 -3.91 -18.46 11.83
N TYR A 52 -4.71 -17.79 12.65
CA TYR A 52 -6.10 -18.13 12.88
C TYR A 52 -6.98 -17.86 11.65
N ILE A 53 -6.71 -16.79 10.90
CA ILE A 53 -7.50 -16.37 9.74
C ILE A 53 -6.97 -16.88 8.40
N GLU A 54 -5.72 -17.37 8.34
CA GLU A 54 -5.11 -17.92 7.13
C GLU A 54 -5.94 -19.04 6.47
N PRO A 55 -6.53 -20.01 7.21
CA PRO A 55 -7.38 -21.05 6.61
C PRO A 55 -8.62 -20.51 5.87
N LEU A 56 -9.02 -19.27 6.16
CA LEU A 56 -10.11 -18.58 5.47
C LEU A 56 -9.66 -17.85 4.19
N GLY A 57 -8.37 -17.97 3.83
CA GLY A 57 -7.74 -17.21 2.74
C GLY A 57 -7.56 -15.73 3.09
N LEU A 58 -7.51 -15.38 4.38
CA LEU A 58 -7.30 -14.02 4.87
C LEU A 58 -5.89 -13.85 5.43
N TYR A 59 -5.35 -12.65 5.28
CA TYR A 59 -3.99 -12.30 5.67
C TYR A 59 -3.95 -10.93 6.32
N VAL A 60 -3.28 -10.83 7.46
CA VAL A 60 -2.90 -9.55 8.06
C VAL A 60 -1.74 -8.97 7.25
N ARG A 61 -1.88 -7.73 6.79
CA ARG A 61 -0.88 -7.01 6.01
C ARG A 61 -0.62 -5.64 6.59
N PHE A 62 0.53 -5.06 6.22
CA PHE A 62 0.95 -3.74 6.62
C PHE A 62 1.09 -2.84 5.40
N ASN A 63 0.46 -1.68 5.44
CA ASN A 63 0.59 -0.63 4.44
C ASN A 63 1.72 0.33 4.84
N PRO A 64 2.85 0.36 4.09
CA PRO A 64 3.98 1.21 4.44
C PRO A 64 3.76 2.70 4.11
N VAL A 65 2.69 3.07 3.40
CA VAL A 65 2.42 4.46 3.01
C VAL A 65 1.81 5.24 4.17
N ASP A 66 0.85 4.64 4.89
CA ASP A 66 0.15 5.26 6.02
C ASP A 66 0.36 4.54 7.35
N HIS A 67 1.19 3.50 7.37
CA HIS A 67 1.53 2.72 8.57
C HIS A 67 0.34 1.99 9.21
N HIS A 68 -0.64 1.57 8.42
CA HIS A 68 -1.80 0.81 8.88
C HIS A 68 -1.60 -0.70 8.72
N TRP A 69 -2.08 -1.45 9.72
CA TRP A 69 -2.32 -2.87 9.60
C TRP A 69 -3.75 -3.10 9.14
N PHE A 70 -3.95 -4.05 8.23
CA PHE A 70 -5.27 -4.36 7.67
C PHE A 70 -5.41 -5.85 7.33
N ILE A 71 -6.64 -6.33 7.24
CA ILE A 71 -6.94 -7.68 6.73
C ILE A 71 -7.20 -7.59 5.23
N SER A 72 -6.63 -8.54 4.50
CA SER A 72 -6.77 -8.69 3.06
C SER A 72 -6.96 -10.15 2.67
N HIS A 73 -7.31 -10.39 1.41
CA HIS A 73 -7.42 -11.74 0.86
C HIS A 73 -6.09 -12.19 0.24
N ASP A 74 -5.89 -13.50 0.15
CA ASP A 74 -4.76 -14.12 -0.54
C ASP A 74 -4.68 -13.65 -2.01
N PHE A 75 -3.49 -13.67 -2.63
CA PHE A 75 -3.32 -13.15 -3.99
C PHE A 75 -4.10 -13.93 -5.08
N LYS A 76 -4.29 -15.23 -4.91
CA LYS A 76 -5.11 -16.08 -5.80
C LYS A 76 -6.60 -15.77 -5.61
N THR A 77 -7.09 -15.65 -4.38
CA THR A 77 -8.48 -15.21 -4.12
C THR A 77 -8.71 -13.75 -4.49
N SER A 78 -7.73 -12.88 -4.31
CA SER A 78 -7.77 -11.48 -4.75
C SER A 78 -7.86 -11.37 -6.27
N ASN A 79 -7.13 -12.18 -7.05
CA ASN A 79 -7.28 -12.21 -8.51
C ASN A 79 -8.63 -12.80 -8.97
N LEU A 80 -9.26 -13.67 -8.17
CA LEU A 80 -10.60 -14.21 -8.43
C LEU A 80 -11.70 -13.20 -8.08
N LEU A 81 -11.48 -12.39 -7.04
CA LEU A 81 -12.48 -11.47 -6.47
C LEU A 81 -12.32 -10.02 -6.96
N SER A 82 -11.14 -9.64 -7.43
CA SER A 82 -10.82 -8.29 -7.91
C SER A 82 -10.15 -8.35 -9.29
N ALA A 83 -10.73 -7.63 -10.25
CA ALA A 83 -10.06 -7.38 -11.51
C ALA A 83 -8.80 -6.54 -11.24
N ASN A 84 -7.67 -6.92 -11.80
CA ASN A 84 -6.48 -6.06 -11.77
C ASN A 84 -6.88 -4.68 -12.31
N PRO A 85 -6.77 -3.60 -11.53
CA PRO A 85 -7.29 -2.28 -11.92
C PRO A 85 -6.62 -1.73 -13.18
N PHE A 86 -5.48 -2.31 -13.57
CA PHE A 86 -4.71 -1.96 -14.75
C PHE A 86 -4.72 -3.00 -15.88
N GLN A 87 -5.55 -4.05 -15.82
CA GLN A 87 -5.54 -5.16 -16.78
C GLN A 87 -5.59 -4.70 -18.25
N ASP A 88 -6.44 -3.73 -18.56
CA ASP A 88 -6.56 -3.13 -19.91
C ASP A 88 -5.97 -1.72 -20.01
N LYS A 89 -5.19 -1.31 -19.00
CA LYS A 89 -4.63 0.04 -18.88
C LYS A 89 -3.10 0.02 -18.68
N PRO A 90 -2.32 -0.65 -19.55
CA PRO A 90 -0.87 -0.77 -19.39
C PRO A 90 -0.15 0.59 -19.40
N LYS A 91 -0.74 1.59 -20.08
CA LYS A 91 -0.22 2.95 -20.08
C LYS A 91 -0.29 3.59 -18.68
N LEU A 92 -1.41 3.43 -17.98
CA LEU A 92 -1.60 3.96 -16.62
C LEU A 92 -0.72 3.21 -15.62
N ALA A 93 -0.64 1.88 -15.72
CA ALA A 93 0.25 1.06 -14.88
C ALA A 93 1.71 1.55 -14.97
N ALA A 94 2.19 1.77 -16.19
CA ALA A 94 3.56 2.23 -16.41
C ALA A 94 3.79 3.66 -15.92
N THR A 95 2.79 4.55 -16.01
CA THR A 95 2.88 5.89 -15.43
C THR A 95 2.90 5.82 -13.91
N LEU A 96 2.02 5.03 -13.28
CA LEU A 96 2.01 4.82 -11.82
C LEU A 96 3.34 4.24 -11.35
N PHE A 97 3.92 3.29 -12.09
CA PHE A 97 5.24 2.75 -11.79
C PHE A 97 6.32 3.84 -11.79
N CYS A 98 6.32 4.75 -12.78
CA CYS A 98 7.25 5.89 -12.78
C CYS A 98 7.02 6.82 -11.58
N VAL A 99 5.77 7.03 -11.16
CA VAL A 99 5.47 7.81 -9.94
C VAL A 99 6.04 7.11 -8.71
N LEU A 100 5.80 5.81 -8.54
CA LEU A 100 6.35 5.03 -7.41
C LEU A 100 7.87 5.14 -7.32
N VAL A 101 8.56 4.96 -8.46
CA VAL A 101 10.02 5.09 -8.53
C VAL A 101 10.49 6.50 -8.22
N ALA A 102 9.76 7.53 -8.66
CA ALA A 102 10.10 8.92 -8.37
C ALA A 102 9.91 9.25 -6.89
N CYS A 103 8.74 8.92 -6.31
CA CYS A 103 8.40 9.18 -4.91
C CYS A 103 9.33 8.46 -3.93
N LEU A 104 9.88 7.30 -4.30
CA LEU A 104 10.92 6.63 -3.51
C LEU A 104 12.18 7.48 -3.33
N LYS A 105 12.58 8.23 -4.35
CA LYS A 105 13.80 9.06 -4.29
C LYS A 105 13.63 10.29 -3.42
N SER A 106 12.39 10.68 -3.15
CA SER A 106 12.03 11.97 -2.54
C SER A 106 11.01 11.82 -1.41
N SER A 107 11.10 10.73 -0.65
CA SER A 107 10.36 10.51 0.61
C SER A 107 8.84 10.67 0.51
N GLY A 108 8.23 10.23 -0.59
CA GLY A 108 6.77 10.12 -0.74
C GLY A 108 6.10 11.17 -1.64
N SER A 109 6.80 12.23 -2.03
CA SER A 109 6.37 13.18 -3.07
C SER A 109 7.35 13.19 -4.24
N ALA A 110 6.91 13.59 -5.43
CA ALA A 110 7.78 13.70 -6.61
C ALA A 110 7.34 14.84 -7.53
N LYS A 111 8.28 15.54 -8.16
CA LYS A 111 7.93 16.57 -9.14
C LYS A 111 7.37 15.93 -10.41
N VAL A 112 6.35 16.55 -10.99
CA VAL A 112 5.77 16.11 -12.28
C VAL A 112 6.84 16.08 -13.39
N LYS A 113 7.85 16.95 -13.31
CA LYS A 113 8.97 16.98 -14.26
C LYS A 113 9.77 15.67 -14.23
N ASP A 114 10.12 15.18 -13.04
CA ASP A 114 10.94 13.96 -12.88
C ASP A 114 10.19 12.73 -13.41
N ILE A 115 8.87 12.69 -13.18
CA ILE A 115 8.01 11.62 -13.71
C ILE A 115 7.96 11.66 -15.25
N LYS A 116 7.89 12.86 -15.85
CA LYS A 116 7.94 13.02 -17.32
C LYS A 116 9.29 12.56 -17.88
N GLU A 117 10.38 12.90 -17.21
CA GLU A 117 11.74 12.51 -17.59
C GLU A 117 11.98 11.00 -17.48
N LEU A 118 11.44 10.36 -16.44
CA LEU A 118 11.48 8.89 -16.29
C LEU A 118 10.62 8.20 -17.36
N ARG A 119 9.41 8.70 -17.60
CA ARG A 119 8.45 8.05 -18.49
C ARG A 119 8.80 8.21 -19.97
N LYS A 120 9.42 9.33 -20.37
CA LYS A 120 9.80 9.67 -21.76
C LYS A 120 8.70 9.42 -22.81
N LYS A 121 7.44 9.70 -22.47
CA LYS A 121 6.29 9.54 -23.38
C LYS A 121 5.40 10.79 -23.38
N LYS A 122 4.66 10.99 -24.46
CA LYS A 122 3.64 12.03 -24.55
C LYS A 122 2.41 11.66 -23.71
N GLY A 123 1.74 12.66 -23.15
CA GLY A 123 0.45 12.47 -22.45
C GLY A 123 0.55 12.02 -20.99
N VAL A 124 1.71 12.08 -20.35
CA VAL A 124 1.90 11.76 -18.91
C VAL A 124 0.94 12.54 -18.03
N LEU A 125 0.72 13.82 -18.34
CA LEU A 125 -0.18 14.66 -17.53
C LEU A 125 -1.64 14.18 -17.55
N ARG A 126 -2.10 13.61 -18.68
CA ARG A 126 -3.44 13.02 -18.76
C ARG A 126 -3.52 11.73 -17.95
N ASP A 127 -2.44 10.95 -17.97
CA ASP A 127 -2.37 9.72 -17.18
C ASP A 127 -2.33 10.02 -15.68
N LEU A 128 -1.60 11.06 -15.26
CA LEU A 128 -1.57 11.53 -13.88
C LEU A 128 -2.95 11.98 -13.41
N LYS A 129 -3.69 12.77 -14.19
CA LYS A 129 -5.07 13.15 -13.84
C LYS A 129 -5.98 11.94 -13.66
N LYS A 130 -5.87 10.93 -14.53
CA LYS A 130 -6.64 9.69 -14.37
C LYS A 130 -6.24 8.91 -13.11
N LEU A 131 -4.96 8.86 -12.77
CA LEU A 131 -4.50 8.21 -11.54
C LEU A 131 -5.00 8.94 -10.29
N GLU A 132 -5.14 10.26 -10.36
CA GLU A 132 -5.77 11.07 -9.31
C GLU A 132 -7.27 10.80 -9.19
N GLU A 133 -8.00 10.76 -10.32
CA GLU A 133 -9.42 10.39 -10.35
C GLU A 133 -9.68 8.99 -9.77
N GLU A 134 -8.79 8.04 -10.05
CA GLU A 134 -8.81 6.67 -9.50
C GLU A 134 -8.37 6.63 -8.02
N GLY A 135 -7.85 7.73 -7.48
CA GLY A 135 -7.50 7.89 -6.08
C GLY A 135 -6.14 7.32 -5.70
N TYR A 136 -5.27 7.01 -6.66
CA TYR A 136 -3.92 6.49 -6.40
C TYR A 136 -2.94 7.58 -5.98
N ILE A 137 -3.11 8.78 -6.53
CA ILE A 137 -2.21 9.91 -6.29
C ILE A 137 -3.01 11.18 -6.00
N LEU A 138 -2.33 12.18 -5.43
CA LEU A 138 -2.81 13.55 -5.35
C LEU A 138 -1.88 14.42 -6.19
N LEU A 139 -2.46 15.30 -7.00
CA LEU A 139 -1.72 16.33 -7.72
C LEU A 139 -1.76 17.63 -6.93
N ASP A 140 -0.58 18.10 -6.55
CA ASP A 140 -0.40 19.44 -6.03
C ASP A 140 -0.06 20.36 -7.21
N ASP A 141 -1.06 21.13 -7.66
CA ASP A 141 -0.92 22.05 -8.78
C ASP A 141 -0.04 23.26 -8.45
N GLU A 142 0.05 23.68 -7.18
CA GLU A 142 0.86 24.81 -6.74
C GLU A 142 2.34 24.46 -6.80
N GLU A 143 2.71 23.34 -6.16
CA GLU A 143 4.10 22.86 -6.09
C GLU A 143 4.49 22.01 -7.31
N LYS A 144 3.52 21.68 -8.19
CA LYS A 144 3.68 20.78 -9.35
C LYS A 144 4.23 19.43 -8.93
N GLN A 145 3.70 18.90 -7.83
CA GLN A 145 4.11 17.64 -7.23
C GLN A 145 3.02 16.59 -7.32
N VAL A 146 3.46 15.34 -7.22
CA VAL A 146 2.62 14.16 -7.13
C VAL A 146 2.91 13.50 -5.79
N ILE A 147 1.87 13.21 -5.03
CA ILE A 147 1.95 12.55 -3.73
C ILE A 147 1.23 11.21 -3.83
N LEU A 148 1.82 10.15 -3.27
CA LEU A 148 1.19 8.85 -3.21
C LEU A 148 0.06 8.87 -2.16
N THR A 149 -1.09 8.31 -2.52
CA THR A 149 -2.13 8.02 -1.52
C THR A 149 -1.90 6.66 -0.87
N PRO A 150 -2.52 6.40 0.30
CA PRO A 150 -2.45 5.10 0.93
C PRO A 150 -3.06 3.96 0.12
N LEU A 151 -3.99 4.25 -0.82
CA LEU A 151 -4.67 3.24 -1.65
C LEU A 151 -3.69 2.27 -2.31
N ILE A 152 -2.53 2.78 -2.71
CA ILE A 152 -1.45 2.01 -3.35
C ILE A 152 -0.99 0.86 -2.45
N GLY A 153 -0.78 1.09 -1.15
CA GLY A 153 -0.28 0.05 -0.26
C GLY A 153 -1.34 -1.01 0.12
N TYR A 154 -2.62 -0.71 -0.08
CA TYR A 154 -3.69 -1.69 0.08
C TYR A 154 -3.84 -2.60 -1.14
N GLN A 155 -3.53 -2.08 -2.34
CA GLN A 155 -3.72 -2.81 -3.59
C GLN A 155 -2.44 -3.42 -4.16
N LEU A 156 -1.28 -2.88 -3.82
CA LEU A 156 0.01 -3.30 -4.36
C LEU A 156 0.93 -3.77 -3.22
N ASP A 157 1.62 -4.88 -3.47
CA ASP A 157 2.72 -5.32 -2.63
C ASP A 157 3.99 -4.51 -2.97
N ILE A 158 4.05 -3.30 -2.41
CA ILE A 158 5.13 -2.33 -2.64
C ILE A 158 6.49 -2.94 -2.27
N GLN A 159 6.57 -3.65 -1.14
CA GLN A 159 7.80 -4.30 -0.69
C GLN A 159 8.27 -5.36 -1.70
N LYS A 160 7.38 -6.27 -2.10
CA LYS A 160 7.70 -7.31 -3.09
C LYS A 160 8.09 -6.72 -4.44
N LEU A 161 7.43 -5.65 -4.87
CA LEU A 161 7.79 -4.93 -6.10
C LEU A 161 9.24 -4.45 -6.04
N PHE A 162 9.63 -3.78 -4.95
CA PHE A 162 10.98 -3.24 -4.81
C PHE A 162 12.06 -4.30 -4.60
N VAL A 163 11.77 -5.37 -3.85
CA VAL A 163 12.69 -6.52 -3.75
C VAL A 163 12.98 -7.09 -5.14
N LYS A 164 11.94 -7.28 -5.97
CA LYS A 164 12.11 -7.77 -7.35
C LYS A 164 12.93 -6.82 -8.23
N LEU A 165 12.74 -5.52 -8.10
CA LEU A 165 13.55 -4.53 -8.85
C LEU A 165 15.02 -4.59 -8.43
N SER A 166 15.29 -4.64 -7.12
CA SER A 166 16.65 -4.71 -6.59
C SER A 166 17.39 -5.97 -7.01
N LEU A 167 16.70 -7.11 -7.12
CA LEU A 167 17.28 -8.37 -7.60
C LEU A 167 17.65 -8.29 -9.09
N LYS A 168 16.75 -7.79 -9.94
CA LYS A 168 17.04 -7.61 -11.38
C LYS A 168 18.21 -6.67 -11.66
N LEU A 169 18.36 -5.61 -10.86
CA LEU A 169 19.49 -4.69 -10.98
C LEU A 169 20.85 -5.30 -10.60
N LYS A 170 20.86 -6.41 -9.85
CA LYS A 170 22.09 -7.16 -9.56
C LYS A 170 22.45 -8.09 -10.71
N GLU A 171 21.46 -8.77 -11.29
CA GLU A 171 21.64 -9.67 -12.43
C GLU A 171 22.14 -8.96 -13.69
N GLU A 172 21.82 -7.67 -13.90
CA GLU A 172 22.32 -6.88 -15.05
C GLU A 172 23.75 -6.34 -14.86
N LYS A 173 24.37 -6.53 -13.68
CA LYS A 173 25.73 -6.06 -13.36
C LYS A 173 26.77 -7.17 -13.34
N GLU A 174 26.35 -8.42 -13.54
CA GLU A 174 27.19 -9.61 -13.73
C GLU A 174 27.25 -9.97 -15.22
#